data_AF-A0A1A9T4H8-F1
#
_entry.id   AF-A0A1A9T4H8-F1
#
_cell.length_a   1.000
_cell.length_b   1.000
_cell.length_c   1.000
_cell.angle_alpha   90.00
_cell.angle_beta   90.00
_cell.angle_gamma   90.00
#
_symmetry.space_group_name_H-M   'P 1'
#
loop_
_entity.id
_entity.type
_entity.pdbx_description
1 polymer ?
#
loop_
_entity_poly.entity_id
_entity_poly.type
_entity_poly.pdbx_seq_one_letter_code
_entity_poly.pdbx_strand_id
1 'polypeptide(L)'
;MTTPRKHARLIKAWADGAEIQYRNNIGSDWTDISAPNFLDDFEYRIKPNHTVLYTRVTGFAEVPSSRTRPGLKSWGIRSGRAYEFSDISDNLKLTFNADTHKLIAAEVLI
;
A
#
# COMPACT_ATOMS: atom_id res chain seq x y z
N MET A 1 -4.08 -37.98 -10.57
CA MET A 1 -4.37 -36.54 -10.61
C MET A 1 -3.06 -35.79 -10.39
N THR A 2 -2.67 -34.88 -11.28
CA THR A 2 -1.42 -34.11 -11.17
C THR A 2 -1.62 -32.97 -10.18
N THR A 3 -0.89 -32.99 -9.07
CA THR A 3 -0.87 -31.89 -8.11
C THR A 3 -0.39 -30.61 -8.81
N PRO A 4 -1.14 -29.50 -8.78
CA PRO A 4 -0.68 -28.24 -9.34
C PRO A 4 0.63 -27.83 -8.67
N ARG A 5 1.68 -27.61 -9.47
CA ARG A 5 2.94 -27.09 -8.92
C ARG A 5 2.70 -25.71 -8.31
N LYS A 6 3.41 -25.39 -7.22
CA LYS A 6 3.30 -24.15 -6.43
C LYS A 6 3.09 -22.89 -7.28
N HIS A 7 3.83 -22.78 -8.39
CA HIS A 7 3.84 -21.59 -9.25
C HIS A 7 3.07 -21.73 -10.57
N ALA A 8 2.32 -22.83 -10.80
CA ALA A 8 1.68 -23.10 -12.09
C ALA A 8 0.77 -21.96 -12.58
N ARG A 9 -0.02 -21.36 -11.67
CA ARG A 9 -0.89 -20.23 -11.99
C ARG A 9 -0.11 -18.96 -12.36
N LEU A 10 1.02 -18.72 -11.68
CA LEU A 10 1.86 -17.55 -11.90
C LEU A 10 2.64 -17.65 -13.22
N ILE A 11 3.17 -18.84 -13.51
CA ILE A 11 3.85 -19.13 -14.79
C ILE A 11 2.90 -18.88 -15.95
N LYS A 12 1.65 -19.38 -15.85
CA LYS A 12 0.63 -19.14 -16.87
C LYS A 12 0.33 -17.64 -17.02
N ALA A 13 0.10 -16.92 -15.92
CA ALA A 13 -0.20 -15.49 -15.97
C ALA A 13 0.94 -14.68 -16.60
N TRP A 14 2.20 -15.01 -16.27
CA TRP A 14 3.38 -14.38 -16.87
C TRP A 14 3.49 -14.67 -18.38
N ALA A 15 3.25 -15.91 -18.80
CA ALA A 15 3.22 -16.27 -20.22
C ALA A 15 2.08 -15.58 -20.99
N ASP A 16 0.97 -15.27 -20.31
CA ASP A 16 -0.15 -14.48 -20.83
C ASP A 16 0.15 -12.95 -20.81
N GLY A 17 1.33 -12.52 -20.35
CA GLY A 17 1.80 -11.13 -20.36
C GLY A 17 1.67 -10.36 -19.04
N ALA A 18 1.32 -11.03 -17.93
CA ALA A 18 1.22 -10.36 -16.64
C ALA A 18 2.59 -9.98 -16.07
N GLU A 19 2.68 -8.78 -15.49
CA GLU A 19 3.85 -8.37 -14.72
C GLU A 19 3.90 -9.13 -13.38
N ILE A 20 5.08 -9.63 -13.03
CA ILE A 20 5.30 -10.40 -11.81
C ILE A 20 6.20 -9.60 -10.86
N GLN A 21 5.89 -9.70 -9.58
CA GLN A 21 6.77 -9.28 -8.50
C GLN A 21 7.22 -10.50 -7.71
N TYR A 22 8.45 -10.44 -7.19
CA TYR A 22 8.96 -11.44 -6.25
C TYR A 22 9.39 -10.79 -4.94
N ARG A 23 9.45 -11.61 -3.90
CA ARG A 23 10.00 -11.24 -2.59
C ARG A 23 10.92 -12.37 -2.13
N ASN A 24 12.12 -12.01 -1.70
CA ASN A 24 13.08 -12.93 -1.11
C ASN A 24 12.92 -12.99 0.42
N ASN A 25 13.68 -13.87 1.05
CA ASN A 25 13.54 -14.17 2.48
C ASN A 25 14.27 -13.12 3.36
N ILE A 26 14.86 -12.12 2.73
CA ILE A 26 15.74 -11.13 3.36
C ILE A 26 15.01 -9.79 3.51
N GLY A 27 14.15 -9.43 2.55
CA GLY A 27 13.39 -8.18 2.54
C GLY A 27 11.88 -8.38 2.68
N SER A 28 11.19 -7.33 3.15
CA SER A 28 9.73 -7.27 3.19
C SER A 28 9.10 -6.84 1.86
N ASP A 29 9.90 -6.26 0.98
CA ASP A 29 9.41 -5.50 -0.17
C ASP A 29 9.26 -6.36 -1.42
N TRP A 30 8.26 -6.01 -2.23
CA TRP A 30 7.99 -6.65 -3.51
C TRP A 30 8.75 -5.94 -4.62
N THR A 31 9.52 -6.71 -5.40
CA THR A 31 10.36 -6.19 -6.48
C THR A 31 9.86 -6.68 -7.84
N ASP A 32 9.75 -5.77 -8.81
CA ASP A 32 9.38 -6.09 -10.19
C ASP A 32 10.45 -6.98 -10.85
N ILE A 33 10.02 -8.04 -11.56
CA ILE A 33 10.91 -8.94 -12.28
C ILE A 33 10.35 -9.28 -13.66
N SER A 34 11.16 -9.06 -14.70
CA SER A 34 10.78 -9.33 -16.09
C SER A 34 10.96 -10.79 -16.50
N ALA A 35 11.93 -11.49 -15.91
CA ALA A 35 12.27 -12.89 -16.20
C ALA A 35 12.31 -13.75 -14.91
N PRO A 36 11.14 -14.10 -14.33
CA PRO A 36 11.08 -14.91 -13.12
C PRO A 36 11.53 -16.35 -13.38
N ASN A 37 12.39 -16.86 -12.52
CA ASN A 37 12.85 -18.25 -12.49
C ASN A 37 11.97 -19.17 -11.61
N PHE A 38 10.98 -18.62 -10.91
CA PHE A 38 10.01 -19.34 -10.06
C PHE A 38 10.66 -20.33 -9.07
N LEU A 39 11.67 -19.85 -8.32
CA LEU A 39 12.34 -20.64 -7.28
C LEU A 39 11.39 -20.92 -6.11
N ASP A 40 11.38 -22.15 -5.62
CA ASP A 40 10.51 -22.55 -4.51
C ASP A 40 10.80 -21.76 -3.21
N ASP A 41 12.03 -21.27 -3.03
CA ASP A 41 12.43 -20.50 -1.85
C ASP A 41 11.91 -19.07 -1.86
N PHE A 42 11.39 -18.56 -2.99
CA PHE A 42 10.88 -17.19 -3.09
C PHE A 42 9.36 -17.14 -3.17
N GLU A 43 8.82 -15.99 -2.78
CA GLU A 43 7.42 -15.68 -2.98
C GLU A 43 7.25 -14.87 -4.27
N TYR A 44 6.16 -15.13 -4.98
CA TYR A 44 5.83 -14.48 -6.24
C TYR A 44 4.35 -14.09 -6.25
N ARG A 45 4.04 -12.96 -6.88
CA ARG A 45 2.67 -12.52 -7.12
C ARG A 45 2.55 -11.82 -8.47
N ILE A 46 1.34 -11.79 -9.01
CA ILE A 46 1.01 -10.87 -10.10
C ILE A 46 1.01 -9.47 -9.50
N LYS A 47 1.67 -8.52 -10.18
CA LYS A 47 1.70 -7.12 -9.76
C LYS A 47 0.27 -6.59 -9.61
N PRO A 48 -0.12 -6.08 -8.43
CA PRO A 48 -1.46 -5.52 -8.26
C PRO A 48 -1.67 -4.33 -9.20
N ASN A 49 -2.82 -4.27 -9.89
CA ASN A 49 -3.23 -3.06 -10.63
C ASN A 49 -3.89 -2.01 -9.70
N HIS A 50 -3.37 -1.88 -8.49
CA HIS A 50 -3.79 -0.87 -7.54
C HIS A 50 -2.65 -0.53 -6.58
N THR A 51 -2.61 0.72 -6.15
CA THR A 51 -1.65 1.22 -5.17
C THR A 51 -2.39 1.50 -3.86
N VAL A 52 -1.83 1.04 -2.74
CA VAL A 52 -2.40 1.28 -1.41
C VAL A 52 -1.54 2.32 -0.69
N LEU A 53 -2.19 3.34 -0.12
CA LEU A 53 -1.59 4.34 0.76
C LEU A 53 -2.21 4.22 2.15
N TYR A 54 -1.37 4.05 3.15
CA TYR A 54 -1.75 4.20 4.54
C TYR A 54 -1.46 5.64 4.98
N THR A 55 -2.44 6.28 5.60
CA THR A 55 -2.31 7.66 6.04
C THR A 55 -3.12 7.93 7.29
N ARG A 56 -2.84 9.09 7.89
CA ARG A 56 -3.50 9.54 9.10
C ARG A 56 -4.23 10.85 8.87
N VAL A 57 -5.50 10.86 9.27
CA VAL A 57 -6.31 12.07 9.38
C VAL A 57 -6.56 12.38 10.84
N THR A 58 -6.14 13.57 11.26
CA THR A 58 -6.30 14.07 12.64
C THR A 58 -6.96 15.42 12.63
N GLY A 59 -8.00 15.58 13.46
CA GLY A 59 -8.44 16.91 13.87
C GLY A 59 -7.44 17.50 14.85
N PHE A 60 -7.11 18.78 14.70
CA PHE A 60 -6.46 19.54 15.75
C PHE A 60 -7.32 20.75 16.09
N ALA A 61 -7.34 21.13 17.36
CA ALA A 61 -7.78 22.46 17.71
C ALA A 61 -6.53 23.34 17.67
N GLU A 62 -6.45 24.30 16.76
CA GLU A 62 -5.53 25.41 16.96
C GLU A 62 -5.95 26.12 18.24
N VAL A 63 -5.10 26.06 19.28
CA VAL A 63 -5.24 26.95 20.43
C VAL A 63 -4.84 28.34 19.90
N PRO A 64 -5.76 29.32 19.79
CA PRO A 64 -5.44 30.56 19.10
C PRO A 64 -4.33 31.30 19.86
N SER A 65 -3.23 31.62 19.19
CA SER A 65 -2.30 32.65 19.64
C SER A 65 -3.00 34.01 19.50
N SER A 66 -3.77 34.38 20.52
CA SER A 66 -4.26 35.72 20.88
C SER A 66 -4.87 36.67 19.82
N ARG A 67 -5.09 36.30 18.55
CA ARG A 67 -5.72 37.18 17.53
C ARG A 67 -6.70 36.50 16.56
N THR A 68 -7.10 35.26 16.76
CA THR A 68 -8.04 34.55 15.88
C THR A 68 -9.26 34.04 16.62
N ARG A 69 -10.40 34.06 15.91
CA ARG A 69 -11.77 33.82 16.39
C ARG A 69 -11.87 32.63 17.36
N PRO A 70 -12.48 32.78 18.55
CA PRO A 70 -12.78 31.66 19.43
C PRO A 70 -13.61 30.60 18.69
N GLY A 71 -13.15 29.35 18.70
CA GLY A 71 -13.93 28.20 18.21
C GLY A 71 -13.62 27.68 16.81
N LEU A 72 -12.54 28.10 16.15
CA LEU A 72 -12.12 27.49 14.89
C LEU A 72 -11.50 26.10 15.14
N LYS A 73 -12.26 25.03 14.91
CA LYS A 73 -11.70 23.67 14.77
C LYS A 73 -11.14 23.55 13.36
N SER A 74 -9.84 23.32 13.23
CA SER A 74 -9.19 23.07 11.94
C SER A 74 -8.97 21.57 11.74
N TRP A 75 -9.41 21.06 10.59
CA TRP A 75 -9.10 19.69 10.18
C TRP A 75 -7.90 19.77 9.23
N GLY A 76 -6.85 19.03 9.52
CA GLY A 76 -5.73 18.89 8.59
C GLY A 76 -5.43 17.43 8.30
N ILE A 77 -5.02 17.20 7.06
CA ILE A 77 -4.52 15.91 6.60
C ILE A 77 -3.01 15.97 6.74
N ARG A 78 -2.41 15.05 7.51
CA ARG A 78 -0.97 14.87 7.54
C ARG A 78 -0.61 13.66 6.70
N SER A 79 -0.11 13.91 5.49
CA SER A 79 0.55 12.88 4.69
C SER A 79 2.04 12.87 5.02
N GLY A 80 2.52 11.83 5.69
CA GLY A 80 3.95 11.57 5.90
C GLY A 80 4.23 10.09 5.73
N ARG A 81 5.44 9.72 5.28
CA ARG A 81 5.94 8.36 5.56
C ARG A 81 6.12 8.28 7.06
N ALA A 82 5.64 7.23 7.71
CA ALA A 82 5.81 6.99 9.13
C ALA A 82 7.30 6.78 9.44
N TYR A 83 8.05 7.87 9.54
CA TYR A 83 9.33 7.92 10.23
C TYR A 83 9.18 8.96 11.34
N GLU A 84 9.37 8.50 12.58
CA GLU A 84 9.69 9.30 13.78
C GLU A 84 8.58 9.96 14.61
N PHE A 85 7.33 9.47 14.58
CA PHE A 85 6.43 9.65 15.73
C PHE A 85 5.91 8.28 16.16
N SER A 86 6.63 7.66 17.10
CA SER A 86 6.52 6.24 17.46
C SER A 86 5.16 5.79 18.01
N ASP A 87 4.30 6.71 18.42
CA ASP A 87 3.14 6.36 19.24
C ASP A 87 1.81 6.49 18.49
N ILE A 88 1.83 6.70 17.17
CA ILE A 88 0.59 6.98 16.45
C ILE A 88 0.42 6.23 15.14
N SER A 89 -0.64 5.43 15.09
CA SER A 89 -1.03 4.60 13.94
C SER A 89 -1.77 5.37 12.86
N ASP A 90 -1.61 4.92 11.62
CA ASP A 90 -2.48 5.29 10.49
C ASP A 90 -3.93 4.87 10.78
N ASN A 91 -4.89 5.70 10.40
CA ASN A 91 -6.33 5.44 10.60
C ASN A 91 -7.11 5.37 9.29
N LEU A 92 -6.43 5.51 8.14
CA LEU A 92 -7.01 5.37 6.82
C LEU A 92 -6.14 4.51 5.91
N LYS A 93 -6.78 3.63 5.17
CA LYS A 93 -6.23 2.90 4.03
C LYS A 93 -6.94 3.38 2.77
N LEU A 94 -6.18 3.99 1.87
CA LEU A 94 -6.66 4.50 0.59
C LEU A 94 -6.14 3.59 -0.53
N THR A 95 -7.02 3.14 -1.40
CA THR A 95 -6.66 2.33 -2.56
C THR A 95 -6.89 3.14 -3.83
N PHE A 96 -5.90 3.19 -4.71
CA PHE A 96 -5.93 3.89 -5.98
C PHE A 96 -5.78 2.90 -7.12
N ASN A 97 -6.43 3.15 -8.25
CA ASN A 97 -6.15 2.45 -9.48
C ASN A 97 -4.75 2.87 -9.99
N ALA A 98 -3.90 1.90 -10.32
CA ALA A 98 -2.50 2.19 -10.64
C ALA A 98 -2.34 2.93 -11.99
N ASP A 99 -3.23 2.68 -12.95
CA ASP A 99 -3.17 3.28 -14.29
C ASP A 99 -3.69 4.73 -14.31
N THR A 100 -4.76 5.01 -13.58
CA THR A 100 -5.48 6.29 -13.64
C THR A 100 -5.18 7.22 -12.46
N HIS A 101 -4.50 6.72 -11.42
CA HIS A 101 -4.27 7.40 -10.15
C HIS A 101 -5.54 7.85 -9.42
N LYS A 102 -6.72 7.34 -9.81
CA LYS A 102 -8.00 7.66 -9.17
C LYS A 102 -8.21 6.81 -7.91
N LEU A 103 -8.79 7.42 -6.87
CA LEU A 103 -9.22 6.72 -5.67
C LEU A 103 -10.31 5.70 -6.03
N ILE A 104 -10.13 4.45 -5.62
CA ILE A 104 -11.10 3.37 -5.81
C ILE A 104 -11.74 2.92 -4.49
N ALA A 105 -11.03 3.04 -3.36
CA ALA A 105 -11.58 2.72 -2.05
C ALA A 105 -10.90 3.53 -0.94
N ALA A 106 -11.64 3.83 0.12
CA ALA A 106 -11.14 4.41 1.36
C ALA A 106 -11.73 3.65 2.55
N GLU A 107 -10.86 3.09 3.38
CA GLU A 107 -11.22 2.27 4.55
C GLU A 107 -10.71 2.94 5.83
N VAL A 108 -11.53 2.98 6.87
CA VAL A 108 -11.13 3.44 8.21
C VAL A 108 -10.56 2.26 8.98
N LEU A 109 -9.36 2.44 9.53
CA LEU A 109 -8.68 1.44 10.34
C LEU A 109 -9.10 1.64 11.81
N ILE A 110 -9.50 0.55 12.47
CA ILE A 110 -10.01 0.52 13.85
C ILE A 110 -8.97 -0.12 14.77
#